data_AF-A0A967WWZ5-F1
#
_entry.id   AF-A0A967WWZ5-F1
#
_cell.length_a   1.000
_cell.length_b   1.000
_cell.length_c   1.000
_cell.angle_alpha   90.00
_cell.angle_beta   90.00
_cell.angle_gamma   90.00
#
_symmetry.space_group_name_H-M   'P 1'
#
loop_
_entity.id
_entity.type
_entity.pdbx_description
1 polymer ?
#
loop_
_entity_poly.entity_id
_entity_poly.type
_entity_poly.pdbx_seq_one_letter_code
_entity_poly.pdbx_strand_id
1 'polypeptide(L)'
;MYPTLFTIGRFSIPTYTVLLDLGLILGLLLTYYEGKRQLDRGTLALDFGLWVVIGGIAGGRIAYVLANWTAFSEDWVSVLRIWEGGLSFHGAVLGGLLVMILFSYL
;
A
#
# COMPACT_ATOMS: atom_id res chain seq x y z
N MET A 1 -23.02 -2.57 9.04
CA MET A 1 -22.21 -2.88 7.84
C MET A 1 -21.92 -4.37 7.84
N TYR A 2 -22.13 -5.08 6.74
CA TYR A 2 -21.73 -6.48 6.65
C TYR A 2 -20.19 -6.55 6.66
N PRO A 3 -19.56 -7.25 7.61
CA PRO A 3 -18.10 -7.27 7.74
C PRO A 3 -17.41 -8.07 6.62
N THR A 4 -18.15 -8.96 5.94
CA THR A 4 -17.68 -9.82 4.86
C THR A 4 -18.61 -9.65 3.64
N LEU A 5 -18.03 -9.39 2.46
CA LEU A 5 -18.79 -9.22 1.21
C LEU A 5 -19.04 -10.56 0.52
N PHE A 6 -17.99 -11.37 0.41
CA PHE A 6 -18.03 -12.66 -0.25
C PHE A 6 -17.25 -13.70 0.55
N THR A 7 -17.80 -14.91 0.63
CA THR A 7 -17.15 -16.08 1.21
C THR A 7 -16.99 -17.12 0.10
N ILE A 8 -15.74 -17.37 -0.30
CA ILE A 8 -15.40 -18.43 -1.25
C ILE A 8 -14.75 -19.56 -0.44
N GLY A 9 -15.56 -20.52 -0.02
CA GLY A 9 -15.12 -21.61 0.86
C GLY A 9 -14.63 -21.10 2.23
N ARG A 10 -13.34 -21.28 2.53
CA ARG A 10 -12.72 -20.80 3.79
C ARG A 10 -12.17 -19.37 3.71
N PHE A 11 -12.12 -18.77 2.52
CA PHE A 11 -11.62 -17.42 2.35
C PHE A 11 -12.79 -16.43 2.42
N SER A 12 -12.80 -15.62 3.47
CA SER A 12 -13.70 -14.47 3.60
C SER A 12 -12.99 -13.23 3.12
N ILE A 13 -13.58 -12.50 2.16
CA ILE A 13 -13.07 -11.21 1.73
C ILE A 13 -13.77 -10.13 2.57
N PRO A 14 -13.04 -9.41 3.44
CA PRO A 14 -13.61 -8.36 4.23
C PRO A 14 -14.08 -7.19 3.36
N THR A 15 -15.16 -6.53 3.76
CA THR A 15 -15.67 -5.36 3.04
C THR A 15 -14.63 -4.24 2.96
N TYR A 16 -13.82 -4.07 4.01
CA TYR A 16 -12.81 -3.02 4.05
C TYR A 16 -11.68 -3.25 3.03
N THR A 17 -11.27 -4.49 2.75
CA THR A 17 -10.19 -4.75 1.76
C THR A 17 -10.66 -4.36 0.37
N VAL A 18 -11.90 -4.73 0.01
CA VAL A 18 -12.50 -4.36 -1.28
C VAL A 18 -12.56 -2.83 -1.45
N LEU A 19 -12.96 -2.12 -0.40
CA LEU A 19 -13.02 -0.65 -0.44
C LEU A 19 -11.62 -0.03 -0.57
N LEU A 20 -10.61 -0.58 0.12
CA LEU A 20 -9.23 -0.12 0.01
C LEU A 20 -8.66 -0.39 -1.39
N ASP A 21 -8.86 -1.58 -1.94
CA ASP A 21 -8.40 -1.97 -3.27
C ASP A 21 -9.06 -1.11 -4.35
N LEU A 22 -10.37 -0.85 -4.21
CA LEU A 22 -11.10 0.05 -5.10
C LEU A 22 -10.55 1.48 -5.03
N GLY A 23 -10.31 2.00 -3.82
CA GLY A 23 -9.71 3.32 -3.62
C GLY A 23 -8.32 3.43 -4.24
N LEU A 24 -7.50 2.39 -4.08
CA LEU A 24 -6.18 2.28 -4.70
C LEU A 24 -6.26 2.32 -6.24
N ILE A 25 -7.13 1.50 -6.83
CA ILE A 25 -7.31 1.44 -8.29
C ILE A 25 -7.79 2.80 -8.82
N LEU A 26 -8.79 3.40 -8.18
CA LEU A 26 -9.29 4.72 -8.58
C LEU A 26 -8.21 5.80 -8.44
N GLY A 27 -7.40 5.77 -7.38
CA GLY A 27 -6.28 6.69 -7.20
C GLY A 27 -5.23 6.57 -8.30
N LEU A 28 -4.86 5.34 -8.70
CA LEU A 28 -3.91 5.10 -9.78
C LEU A 28 -4.48 5.53 -11.14
N LEU A 29 -5.75 5.25 -11.41
CA LEU A 29 -6.43 5.70 -12.63
C LEU A 29 -6.47 7.22 -12.71
N LEU A 30 -6.85 7.90 -11.64
CA LEU A 30 -6.85 9.37 -11.57
C LEU A 30 -5.44 9.92 -11.81
N THR A 31 -4.43 9.34 -11.17
CA THR A 31 -3.03 9.73 -11.37
C THR A 31 -2.60 9.61 -12.83
N TYR A 32 -2.96 8.50 -13.49
CA TYR A 32 -2.68 8.28 -14.92
C TYR A 32 -3.39 9.32 -15.81
N TYR A 33 -4.70 9.50 -15.62
CA TYR A 33 -5.49 10.42 -16.44
C TYR A 33 -5.04 11.86 -16.25
N GLU A 34 -4.71 12.27 -15.02
CA GLU A 34 -4.24 13.60 -14.72
C GLU A 34 -2.82 13.84 -15.26
N GLY A 35 -1.93 12.85 -15.14
CA GLY A 35 -0.60 12.90 -15.72
C GLY A 35 -0.62 12.98 -17.25
N LYS A 36 -1.58 12.30 -17.90
CA LYS A 36 -1.81 12.43 -19.34
C LYS A 36 -2.37 13.82 -19.69
N ARG A 37 -3.29 14.35 -18.89
CA ARG A 37 -3.95 15.64 -19.15
C ARG A 37 -3.02 16.84 -18.98
N GLN A 38 -2.23 16.87 -17.91
CA GLN A 38 -1.41 18.04 -17.56
C GLN A 38 0.02 17.97 -18.12
N LEU A 39 0.59 16.77 -18.19
CA LEU A 39 2.02 16.58 -18.45
C LEU A 39 2.32 15.79 -19.73
N ASP A 40 1.28 15.27 -20.41
CA ASP A 40 1.38 14.30 -21.52
C ASP A 40 2.25 13.07 -21.17
N ARG A 41 2.28 12.72 -19.88
CA ARG A 41 3.16 11.69 -19.30
C ARG A 41 2.39 10.73 -18.40
N GLY A 42 1.27 10.22 -18.90
CA GLY A 42 0.39 9.32 -18.14
C GLY A 42 1.11 8.08 -17.59
N THR A 43 1.97 7.43 -18.40
CA THR A 43 2.72 6.24 -17.97
C THR A 43 3.69 6.56 -16.83
N LEU A 44 4.43 7.67 -16.91
CA LEU A 44 5.33 8.09 -15.84
C LEU A 44 4.58 8.40 -14.55
N ALA A 45 3.40 9.01 -14.65
CA ALA A 45 2.55 9.28 -13.48
C ALA A 45 2.03 7.98 -12.84
N LEU A 46 1.70 6.97 -13.66
CA LEU A 46 1.31 5.65 -13.18
C LEU A 46 2.50 4.93 -12.52
N ASP A 47 3.69 4.98 -13.11
CA ASP A 47 4.92 4.42 -12.53
C ASP A 47 5.22 5.06 -11.18
N PHE A 48 5.13 6.39 -11.09
CA PHE A 48 5.22 7.14 -9.84
C PHE A 48 4.21 6.64 -8.79
N GLY A 49 2.93 6.52 -9.17
CA GLY A 49 1.88 6.03 -8.28
C GLY A 49 2.16 4.63 -7.75
N LEU A 50 2.64 3.72 -8.61
CA LEU A 50 3.01 2.37 -8.22
C LEU A 50 4.21 2.36 -7.24
N TRP A 51 5.23 3.18 -7.48
CA TRP A 51 6.36 3.31 -6.56
C TRP A 51 5.93 3.84 -5.20
N VAL A 52 5.04 4.83 -5.15
CA VAL A 52 4.48 5.35 -3.89
C VAL A 52 3.73 4.26 -3.12
N VAL A 53 2.97 3.40 -3.81
CA VAL A 53 2.26 2.27 -3.19
C VAL A 53 3.24 1.26 -2.60
N ILE A 54 4.30 0.91 -3.33
CA ILE A 54 5.37 0.02 -2.83
C ILE A 54 6.03 0.63 -1.59
N GLY A 55 6.34 1.93 -1.64
CA GLY A 55 6.88 2.67 -0.50
C GLY A 55 5.97 2.65 0.71
N GLY A 56 4.66 2.79 0.49
CA GLY A 56 3.67 2.71 1.56
C GLY A 56 3.55 1.32 2.17
N ILE A 57 3.53 0.27 1.36
CA ILE A 57 3.51 -1.11 1.88
C ILE A 57 4.77 -1.39 2.70
N ALA A 58 5.95 -1.02 2.19
CA ALA A 58 7.22 -1.20 2.88
C ALA A 58 7.30 -0.39 4.18
N GLY A 59 6.99 0.91 4.14
CA GLY A 59 7.00 1.79 5.31
C GLY A 59 5.98 1.36 6.37
N GLY A 60 4.79 0.93 5.93
CA GLY A 60 3.75 0.40 6.81
C GLY A 60 4.20 -0.87 7.52
N ARG A 61 4.90 -1.77 6.81
CA ARG A 61 5.44 -2.99 7.40
C ARG A 61 6.57 -2.70 8.39
N ILE A 62 7.52 -1.84 8.02
CA ILE A 62 8.64 -1.47 8.89
C ILE A 62 8.13 -0.85 10.19
N ALA A 63 7.21 0.12 10.11
CA ALA A 63 6.66 0.76 11.30
C ALA A 63 5.87 -0.22 12.18
N TYR A 64 5.15 -1.18 11.58
CA TYR A 64 4.45 -2.22 12.35
C TYR A 64 5.41 -3.14 13.10
N VAL A 65 6.49 -3.56 12.45
CA VAL A 65 7.53 -4.42 13.04
C VAL A 65 8.26 -3.68 14.17
N LEU A 66 8.62 -2.41 13.96
CA LEU A 66 9.24 -1.58 15.01
C LEU A 66 8.33 -1.41 16.23
N ALA A 67 7.02 -1.24 16.02
CA ALA A 67 6.06 -1.14 17.11
C ALA A 67 5.88 -2.46 17.88
N ASN A 68 6.11 -3.61 17.23
CA ASN A 68 5.93 -4.95 17.79
C ASN A 68 7.26 -5.71 17.88
N TRP A 69 8.36 -5.01 18.16
CA TRP A 69 9.72 -5.53 18.03
C TRP A 69 9.96 -6.89 18.70
N THR A 70 9.39 -7.10 19.89
CA THR A 70 9.53 -8.35 20.66
C THR A 70 8.91 -9.55 19.94
N ALA A 71 7.87 -9.37 19.13
CA ALA A 71 7.24 -10.44 18.37
C ALA A 71 8.05 -10.84 17.13
N PHE A 72 8.89 -9.94 16.62
CA PHE A 72 9.65 -10.13 15.38
C PHE A 72 11.14 -10.42 15.62
N SER A 73 11.66 -10.17 16.83
CA SER A 73 13.08 -10.36 17.15
C SER A 73 13.55 -11.82 17.07
N GLU A 74 12.62 -12.77 17.25
CA GLU A 74 12.90 -14.21 17.25
C GLU A 74 12.71 -14.86 15.87
N ASP A 75 11.82 -14.33 15.02
CA ASP A 75 11.59 -14.82 13.65
C ASP A 75 11.63 -13.67 12.64
N TRP A 76 12.82 -13.41 12.09
CA TRP A 76 13.02 -12.37 11.08
C TRP A 76 12.31 -12.67 9.74
N VAL A 77 12.00 -13.94 9.45
CA VAL A 77 11.28 -14.30 8.22
C VAL A 77 9.83 -13.82 8.28
N SER A 78 9.25 -13.76 9.49
CA SER A 78 7.90 -13.23 9.70
C SER A 78 7.77 -11.76 9.26
N VAL A 79 8.85 -10.97 9.25
CA VAL A 79 8.85 -9.57 8.76
C VAL A 79 8.42 -9.49 7.29
N LEU A 80 8.75 -10.47 6.46
CA LEU A 80 8.40 -10.49 5.03
C LEU A 80 6.96 -10.94 4.76
N ARG A 81 6.28 -11.54 5.74
CA ARG A 81 4.93 -12.10 5.60
C ARG A 81 3.85 -11.01 5.68
N ILE A 82 3.84 -10.13 4.69
CA ILE A 82 2.85 -9.03 4.59
C ILE A 82 1.42 -9.52 4.38
N TRP A 83 1.23 -10.74 3.86
CA TRP A 83 -0.07 -11.36 3.62
C TRP A 83 -0.77 -11.84 4.90
N GLU A 84 -0.05 -11.96 6.01
CA GLU A 84 -0.64 -12.24 7.34
C GLU A 84 -1.26 -10.98 7.97
N GLY A 85 -1.15 -9.83 7.29
CA GLY A 85 -1.55 -8.53 7.79
C GLY A 85 -0.42 -7.83 8.54
N GLY A 86 -0.77 -6.89 9.42
CA GLY A 86 0.21 -6.15 10.22
C GLY A 86 0.94 -5.07 9.42
N LEU A 87 0.19 -4.10 8.89
CA LEU A 87 0.72 -2.86 8.34
C LEU A 87 0.25 -1.69 9.19
N SER A 88 1.16 -0.79 9.51
CA SER A 88 0.84 0.47 10.17
C SER A 88 0.42 1.51 9.14
N PHE A 89 -0.75 2.13 9.32
CA PHE A 89 -1.23 3.22 8.47
C PHE A 89 -0.26 4.41 8.46
N HIS A 90 0.24 4.82 9.64
CA HIS A 90 1.17 5.93 9.76
C HIS A 90 2.49 5.64 9.04
N GLY A 91 3.00 4.41 9.17
CA GLY A 91 4.18 3.97 8.44
C GLY A 91 3.97 3.98 6.93
N ALA A 92 2.78 3.60 6.46
CA ALA A 92 2.47 3.59 5.05
C ALA A 92 2.40 5.00 4.45
N VAL A 93 1.79 5.95 5.16
CA VAL A 93 1.76 7.35 4.73
C VAL A 93 3.18 7.92 4.66
N LEU A 94 3.99 7.72 5.70
CA LEU A 94 5.38 8.22 5.72
C LEU A 94 6.25 7.55 4.64
N GLY A 95 6.12 6.24 4.45
CA GLY A 95 6.87 5.50 3.42
C GLY A 95 6.51 5.94 2.00
N GLY A 96 5.21 6.14 1.72
CA GLY A 96 4.75 6.67 0.44
C GLY A 96 5.24 8.10 0.18
N LEU A 97 5.19 8.98 1.19
CA LEU A 97 5.73 10.34 1.09
C LEU A 97 7.23 10.36 0.82
N LEU A 98 7.99 9.48 1.48
CA LEU A 98 9.44 9.37 1.27
C LEU A 98 9.74 8.96 -0.17
N VAL A 99 9.06 7.94 -0.70
CA VAL A 99 9.24 7.51 -2.09
C VAL A 99 8.80 8.59 -3.07
N MET A 100 7.73 9.32 -2.78
CA MET A 100 7.31 10.45 -3.61
C MET A 100 8.40 11.52 -3.72
N ILE A 101 9.00 11.89 -2.58
CA ILE A 101 10.10 12.87 -2.55
C ILE A 101 11.30 12.33 -3.31
N LEU A 102 11.69 11.07 -3.09
CA LEU A 102 12.82 10.43 -3.76
C LEU A 102 12.62 10.38 -5.29
N PHE A 103 11.42 10.01 -5.75
CA PHE A 103 11.09 9.94 -7.17
C PHE A 103 11.17 11.31 -7.85
N SER A 104 10.89 12.40 -7.12
CA SER A 104 11.05 13.76 -7.65
C SER A 104 12.51 14.13 -7.95
N TYR A 105 13.49 13.41 -7.40
CA TYR A 105 14.91 13.65 -7.64
C TYR A 105 15.53 12.70 -8.68
N LEU A 106 14.77 11.70 -9.16
CA LEU A 106 15.17 10.74 -10.19
C LEU A 106 14.74 11.22 -11.58
#